data_AF-A0A958Z7U2-F1
#
_entry.id   AF-A0A958Z7U2-F1
#
_cell.length_a   1.000
_cell.length_b   1.000
_cell.length_c   1.000
_cell.angle_alpha   90.00
_cell.angle_beta   90.00
_cell.angle_gamma   90.00
#
_symmetry.space_group_name_H-M   'P 1'
#
loop_
_entity.id
_entity.type
_entity.pdbx_description
1 polymer ?
#
loop_
_entity_poly.entity_id
_entity_poly.type
_entity_poly.pdbx_seq_one_letter_code
_entity_poly.pdbx_strand_id
1 'polypeptide(L)'
;KENKGYLNQLPLEFDGFVKLLENGQEVDITFENPGSTFKDFLALVPETYSKDLDNVETTGDFKVKGIIKGMVTEETIPTIDIKIASNNASFKYPDLPKRVENIVIDTDIKNTTGNSEDTYVAINTLNFKIDEDAFKASAQLRNLASNMMVNANLDGTINLANISKVYPVDLQKEMSGILRAKLNTQFDMNALETNAYQRIRTSGNLVADNLIFSSEDLPNPMHISTANVTFNPETVTLNSFKAQTGTTDLNATGTLKNLIGFLLSSAKLQGTLNLAS
;
A
#
# COMPACT_ATOMS: atom_id res chain seq x y z
N LYS A 1 -10.44 -31.57 20.25
CA LYS A 1 -9.09 -31.01 20.48
C LYS A 1 -9.12 -29.61 19.90
N GLU A 2 -8.76 -28.58 20.65
CA GLU A 2 -8.55 -27.25 20.07
C GLU A 2 -7.28 -27.32 19.21
N ASN A 3 -7.42 -27.27 17.88
CA ASN A 3 -6.25 -27.22 17.00
C ASN A 3 -5.80 -25.77 16.91
N LYS A 4 -4.72 -25.44 17.61
CA LYS A 4 -4.07 -24.13 17.56
C LYS A 4 -2.81 -24.21 16.70
N GLY A 5 -2.64 -23.24 15.82
CA GLY A 5 -1.45 -23.07 15.00
C GLY A 5 -1.12 -21.60 14.81
N TYR A 6 -0.03 -21.31 14.10
CA TYR A 6 0.44 -19.95 13.89
C TYR A 6 0.70 -19.70 12.40
N LEU A 7 0.27 -18.54 11.90
CA LEU A 7 0.70 -17.98 10.62
C LEU A 7 1.62 -16.79 10.90
N ASN A 8 2.92 -16.94 10.64
CA ASN A 8 3.95 -16.09 11.25
C ASN A 8 3.77 -16.06 12.79
N GLN A 9 3.42 -14.91 13.37
CA GLN A 9 3.13 -14.77 14.80
C GLN A 9 1.61 -14.69 15.10
N LEU A 10 0.73 -14.76 14.09
CA LEU A 10 -0.73 -14.75 14.26
C LEU A 10 -1.23 -16.10 14.79
N PRO A 11 -1.80 -16.18 16.00
CA PRO A 11 -2.47 -17.39 16.46
C PRO A 11 -3.75 -17.63 15.67
N LEU A 12 -3.98 -18.88 15.29
CA LEU A 12 -5.17 -19.34 14.58
C LEU A 12 -5.71 -20.61 15.23
N GLU A 13 -7.03 -20.66 15.37
CA GLU A 13 -7.79 -21.86 15.72
C GLU A 13 -8.36 -22.46 14.43
N PHE A 14 -8.20 -23.77 14.28
CA PHE A 14 -8.57 -24.51 13.06
C PHE A 14 -9.57 -25.60 13.39
N ASP A 15 -10.54 -25.79 12.49
CA ASP A 15 -11.42 -26.96 12.48
C ASP A 15 -11.48 -27.56 11.08
N GLY A 16 -11.62 -28.89 11.02
CA GLY A 16 -11.66 -29.64 9.78
C GLY A 16 -10.48 -30.60 9.59
N PHE A 17 -10.12 -30.89 8.34
CA PHE A 17 -9.16 -31.94 8.01
C PHE A 17 -8.30 -31.63 6.78
N VAL A 18 -7.16 -32.32 6.74
CA VAL A 18 -6.35 -32.52 5.54
C VAL A 18 -6.19 -34.03 5.36
N LYS A 19 -6.49 -34.53 4.17
CA LYS A 19 -6.41 -35.94 3.84
C LYS A 19 -5.50 -36.14 2.63
N LEU A 20 -4.42 -36.87 2.82
CA LEU A 20 -3.55 -37.28 1.72
C LEU A 20 -4.24 -38.36 0.88
N LEU A 21 -4.22 -38.18 -0.44
CA LEU A 21 -4.79 -39.08 -1.44
C LEU A 21 -3.71 -39.43 -2.47
N GLU A 22 -3.94 -40.44 -3.31
CA GLU A 22 -2.97 -40.86 -4.34
C GLU A 22 -2.62 -39.73 -5.31
N ASN A 23 -3.60 -38.91 -5.69
CA ASN A 23 -3.46 -37.85 -6.70
C ASN A 23 -3.60 -36.44 -6.11
N GLY A 24 -3.27 -36.25 -4.84
CA GLY A 24 -3.30 -34.91 -4.21
C GLY A 24 -3.69 -34.92 -2.74
N GLN A 25 -4.21 -33.78 -2.27
CA GLN A 25 -4.69 -33.62 -0.89
C GLN A 25 -6.10 -33.04 -0.90
N GLU A 26 -7.00 -33.66 -0.15
CA GLU A 26 -8.31 -33.07 0.14
C GLU A 26 -8.19 -32.20 1.38
N VAL A 27 -8.61 -30.95 1.26
CA VAL A 27 -8.58 -29.94 2.33
C VAL A 27 -10.01 -29.48 2.58
N ASP A 28 -10.43 -29.50 3.85
CA ASP A 28 -11.62 -28.81 4.32
C ASP A 28 -11.27 -28.22 5.67
N ILE A 29 -10.78 -26.97 5.66
CA ILE A 29 -10.31 -26.26 6.84
C ILE A 29 -11.12 -24.98 6.98
N THR A 30 -11.68 -24.79 8.16
CA THR A 30 -12.12 -23.48 8.64
C THR A 30 -11.12 -22.98 9.67
N PHE A 31 -10.87 -21.68 9.68
CA PHE A 31 -9.96 -21.08 10.65
C PHE A 31 -10.41 -19.68 11.05
N GLU A 32 -10.03 -19.29 12.26
CA GLU A 32 -10.12 -17.91 12.73
C GLU A 32 -9.06 -17.60 13.77
N ASN A 33 -8.67 -16.33 13.92
CA ASN A 33 -7.82 -15.95 15.04
C ASN A 33 -8.66 -15.86 16.33
N PRO A 34 -8.22 -16.46 17.44
CA PRO A 34 -8.91 -16.34 18.73
C PRO A 34 -8.71 -14.94 19.34
N GLY A 35 -7.61 -14.27 18.95
CA GLY A 35 -7.28 -12.91 19.35
C GLY A 35 -8.17 -11.86 18.71
N SER A 36 -8.25 -10.71 19.35
CA SER A 36 -8.91 -9.51 18.81
C SER A 36 -8.03 -8.30 19.04
N THR A 37 -6.70 -8.45 19.00
CA THR A 37 -5.81 -7.30 19.19
C THR A 37 -5.14 -6.95 17.89
N PHE A 38 -5.00 -5.66 17.60
CA PHE A 38 -4.33 -5.21 16.39
C PHE A 38 -2.83 -5.58 16.34
N LYS A 39 -2.21 -5.97 17.46
CA LYS A 39 -0.86 -6.55 17.48
C LYS A 39 -0.77 -7.80 16.59
N ASP A 40 -1.84 -8.60 16.54
CA ASP A 40 -1.95 -9.80 15.71
C ASP A 40 -1.87 -9.49 14.20
N PHE A 41 -2.33 -8.30 13.78
CA PHE A 41 -2.17 -7.84 12.39
C PHE A 41 -0.72 -7.48 12.08
N LEU A 42 -0.06 -6.73 12.98
CA LEU A 42 1.34 -6.34 12.79
C LEU A 42 2.25 -7.57 12.70
N ALA A 43 1.90 -8.62 13.42
CA ALA A 43 2.49 -9.95 13.34
C ALA A 43 2.38 -10.64 11.96
N LEU A 44 1.53 -10.18 11.03
CA LEU A 44 1.49 -10.68 9.66
C LEU A 44 2.45 -9.94 8.71
N VAL A 45 2.94 -8.76 9.12
CA VAL A 45 3.90 -7.99 8.31
C VAL A 45 5.22 -8.76 8.29
N PRO A 46 5.83 -8.99 7.11
CA PRO A 46 7.10 -9.72 7.03
C PRO A 46 8.20 -9.09 7.89
N GLU A 47 9.04 -9.92 8.51
CA GLU A 47 10.12 -9.47 9.42
C GLU A 47 11.11 -8.49 8.81
N THR A 48 11.33 -8.59 7.49
CA THR A 48 12.17 -7.65 6.73
C THR A 48 11.65 -6.22 6.76
N TYR A 49 10.34 -6.06 6.96
CA TYR A 49 9.68 -4.76 7.01
C TYR A 49 9.28 -4.42 8.44
N SER A 50 8.83 -5.38 9.25
CA SER A 50 8.44 -5.12 10.63
C SER A 50 9.67 -4.76 11.46
N LYS A 51 9.65 -3.56 12.03
CA LYS A 51 10.57 -3.19 13.11
C LYS A 51 10.17 -3.93 14.39
N ASP A 52 10.94 -3.76 15.47
CA ASP A 52 10.65 -4.44 16.74
C ASP A 52 9.19 -4.18 17.20
N LEU A 53 8.37 -5.23 17.20
CA LEU A 53 6.94 -5.21 17.52
C LEU A 53 6.66 -5.53 19.00
N ASP A 54 7.67 -5.92 19.77
CA ASP A 54 7.48 -6.50 21.11
C ASP A 54 6.77 -5.51 22.03
N ASN A 55 7.17 -4.24 21.96
CA ASN A 55 6.67 -3.18 22.82
C ASN A 55 5.64 -2.25 22.14
N VAL A 56 5.17 -2.57 20.93
CA VAL A 56 4.19 -1.73 20.24
C VAL A 56 2.86 -1.73 21.00
N GLU A 57 2.42 -0.55 21.43
CA GLU A 57 1.12 -0.34 22.04
C GLU A 57 0.05 -0.44 20.96
N THR A 58 -0.96 -1.29 21.15
CA THR A 58 -2.08 -1.41 20.20
C THR A 58 -3.42 -1.30 20.91
N THR A 59 -4.44 -0.80 20.20
CA THR A 59 -5.84 -0.85 20.63
C THR A 59 -6.72 -1.29 19.47
N GLY A 60 -7.98 -1.63 19.78
CA GLY A 60 -8.97 -2.03 18.80
C GLY A 60 -8.77 -3.45 18.31
N ASP A 61 -9.74 -3.90 17.52
CA ASP A 61 -9.87 -5.28 17.12
C ASP A 61 -9.13 -5.61 15.82
N PHE A 62 -8.82 -6.89 15.67
CA PHE A 62 -8.39 -7.47 14.42
C PHE A 62 -8.92 -8.89 14.33
N LYS A 63 -9.62 -9.18 13.22
CA LYS A 63 -10.22 -10.49 12.98
C LYS A 63 -9.84 -10.98 11.60
N VAL A 64 -9.38 -12.22 11.55
CA VAL A 64 -9.20 -13.02 10.34
C VAL A 64 -10.03 -14.27 10.52
N LYS A 65 -10.82 -14.59 9.51
CA LYS A 65 -11.51 -15.88 9.43
C LYS A 65 -11.55 -16.36 8.00
N GLY A 66 -11.55 -17.66 7.79
CA GLY A 66 -11.67 -18.18 6.45
C GLY A 66 -12.01 -19.65 6.36
N ILE A 67 -12.30 -20.04 5.13
CA ILE A 67 -12.58 -21.40 4.71
C ILE A 67 -11.68 -21.70 3.51
N ILE A 68 -10.99 -22.84 3.57
CA ILE A 68 -10.18 -23.39 2.48
C ILE A 68 -10.72 -24.79 2.23
N LYS A 69 -11.31 -25.01 1.05
CA LYS A 69 -12.04 -26.24 0.77
C LYS A 69 -11.85 -26.72 -0.66
N GLY A 70 -11.51 -27.99 -0.82
CA GLY A 70 -11.36 -28.65 -2.12
C GLY A 70 -10.07 -29.46 -2.23
N MET A 71 -9.72 -29.79 -3.48
CA MET A 71 -8.54 -30.59 -3.79
C MET A 71 -7.33 -29.70 -4.11
N VAL A 72 -6.21 -30.00 -3.46
CA VAL A 72 -4.87 -29.59 -3.90
C VAL A 72 -4.36 -30.66 -4.85
N THR A 73 -4.15 -30.31 -6.12
CA THR A 73 -3.58 -31.18 -7.16
C THR A 73 -2.44 -30.44 -7.88
N GLU A 74 -1.86 -31.04 -8.92
CA GLU A 74 -0.89 -30.33 -9.78
C GLU A 74 -1.54 -29.17 -10.56
N GLU A 75 -2.84 -29.24 -10.84
CA GLU A 75 -3.54 -28.27 -11.70
C GLU A 75 -4.48 -27.33 -10.91
N THR A 76 -4.86 -27.71 -9.70
CA THR A 76 -5.91 -27.01 -8.94
C THR A 76 -5.49 -26.72 -7.50
N ILE A 77 -5.95 -25.57 -7.01
CA ILE A 77 -5.96 -25.23 -5.59
C ILE A 77 -7.37 -25.39 -5.00
N PRO A 78 -7.50 -25.50 -3.67
CA PRO A 78 -8.81 -25.40 -3.02
C PRO A 78 -9.48 -24.05 -3.30
N THR A 79 -10.80 -24.03 -3.17
CA THR A 79 -11.52 -22.75 -3.04
C THR A 79 -11.13 -22.06 -1.75
N ILE A 80 -11.12 -20.74 -1.78
CA ILE A 80 -10.68 -19.87 -0.69
C ILE A 80 -11.78 -18.84 -0.45
N ASP A 81 -12.17 -18.65 0.81
CA ASP A 81 -12.96 -17.51 1.25
C ASP A 81 -12.41 -17.03 2.60
N ILE A 82 -11.61 -15.96 2.58
CA ILE A 82 -10.98 -15.39 3.76
C ILE A 82 -11.44 -13.94 3.89
N LYS A 83 -11.81 -13.55 5.10
CA LYS A 83 -12.17 -12.18 5.47
C LYS A 83 -11.22 -11.67 6.54
N ILE A 84 -10.70 -10.47 6.32
CA ILE A 84 -9.85 -9.73 7.24
C ILE A 84 -10.57 -8.43 7.59
N ALA A 85 -10.75 -8.16 8.88
CA ALA A 85 -11.44 -6.98 9.36
C ALA A 85 -10.76 -6.39 10.59
N SER A 86 -10.79 -5.06 10.68
CA SER A 86 -10.41 -4.30 11.87
C SER A 86 -11.25 -3.04 11.90
N ASN A 87 -11.76 -2.67 13.07
CA ASN A 87 -12.54 -1.47 13.24
C ASN A 87 -11.98 -0.62 14.38
N ASN A 88 -11.58 0.60 14.04
CA ASN A 88 -11.08 1.60 14.97
C ASN A 88 -9.84 1.12 15.76
N ALA A 89 -8.93 0.43 15.07
CA ALA A 89 -7.67 0.03 15.67
C ALA A 89 -6.65 1.17 15.68
N SER A 90 -5.60 0.99 16.48
CA SER A 90 -4.48 1.91 16.53
C SER A 90 -3.19 1.20 16.94
N PHE A 91 -2.05 1.77 16.58
CA PHE A 91 -0.75 1.35 17.09
C PHE A 91 0.19 2.52 17.34
N LYS A 92 1.08 2.37 18.32
CA LYS A 92 2.12 3.33 18.68
C LYS A 92 3.40 2.60 19.09
N TYR A 93 4.51 2.97 18.47
CA TYR A 93 5.83 2.58 18.95
C TYR A 93 6.17 3.39 20.21
N PRO A 94 6.70 2.77 21.29
CA PRO A 94 6.96 3.47 22.56
C PRO A 94 7.86 4.70 22.43
N ASP A 95 8.92 4.58 21.63
CA ASP A 95 9.95 5.61 21.46
C ASP A 95 9.54 6.73 20.51
N LEU A 96 8.37 6.60 19.88
CA LEU A 96 7.89 7.56 18.89
C LEU A 96 6.73 8.39 19.47
N PRO A 97 6.70 9.71 19.17
CA PRO A 97 5.78 10.62 19.83
C PRO A 97 4.35 10.55 19.30
N LYS A 98 4.11 9.94 18.12
CA LYS A 98 2.79 9.87 17.48
C LYS A 98 2.27 8.44 17.34
N ARG A 99 0.96 8.34 17.15
CA ARG A 99 0.17 7.12 16.98
C ARG A 99 -0.44 7.11 15.58
N VAL A 100 -0.62 5.92 15.03
CA VAL A 100 -1.55 5.70 13.91
C VAL A 100 -2.86 5.21 14.51
N GLU A 101 -3.97 5.87 14.17
CA GLU A 101 -5.28 5.61 14.78
C GLU A 101 -6.40 5.56 13.75
N ASN A 102 -7.63 5.27 14.20
CA ASN A 102 -8.80 5.11 13.35
C ASN A 102 -8.55 4.12 12.19
N ILE A 103 -7.79 3.06 12.46
CA ILE A 103 -7.46 2.05 11.47
C ILE A 103 -8.73 1.23 11.22
N VAL A 104 -9.18 1.24 9.98
CA VAL A 104 -10.31 0.43 9.51
C VAL A 104 -9.83 -0.39 8.33
N ILE A 105 -9.98 -1.70 8.43
CA ILE A 105 -9.61 -2.67 7.41
C ILE A 105 -10.86 -3.50 7.10
N ASP A 106 -11.19 -3.63 5.82
CA ASP A 106 -12.15 -4.61 5.31
C ASP A 106 -11.61 -5.18 4.00
N THR A 107 -11.17 -6.44 4.06
CA THR A 107 -10.52 -7.13 2.96
C THR A 107 -11.10 -8.53 2.82
N ASP A 108 -11.41 -8.92 1.59
CA ASP A 108 -11.81 -10.27 1.22
C ASP A 108 -10.76 -10.88 0.28
N ILE A 109 -10.37 -12.13 0.51
CA ILE A 109 -9.52 -12.93 -0.38
C ILE A 109 -10.33 -14.14 -0.81
N LYS A 110 -10.55 -14.30 -2.12
CA LYS A 110 -11.44 -15.34 -2.63
C LYS A 110 -10.88 -16.06 -3.85
N ASN A 111 -11.21 -17.35 -3.92
CA ASN A 111 -11.09 -18.19 -5.09
C ASN A 111 -12.28 -19.16 -5.11
N THR A 112 -13.12 -19.11 -6.14
CA THR A 112 -14.32 -19.96 -6.23
C THR A 112 -14.23 -21.06 -7.29
N THR A 113 -13.13 -21.11 -8.05
CA THR A 113 -13.00 -21.99 -9.23
C THR A 113 -11.97 -23.10 -9.01
N GLY A 114 -11.04 -22.90 -8.08
CA GLY A 114 -9.88 -23.76 -7.86
C GLY A 114 -8.73 -23.49 -8.85
N ASN A 115 -8.89 -22.56 -9.79
CA ASN A 115 -7.79 -22.09 -10.63
C ASN A 115 -7.03 -20.97 -9.90
N SER A 116 -5.72 -21.11 -9.71
CA SER A 116 -4.91 -20.12 -8.97
C SER A 116 -5.01 -18.70 -9.52
N GLU A 117 -5.15 -18.54 -10.84
CA GLU A 117 -5.24 -17.23 -11.50
C GLU A 117 -6.55 -16.49 -11.18
N ASP A 118 -7.60 -17.21 -10.81
CA ASP A 118 -8.89 -16.62 -10.41
C ASP A 118 -8.90 -16.14 -8.95
N THR A 119 -7.79 -16.30 -8.22
CA THR A 119 -7.64 -15.77 -6.87
C THR A 119 -7.60 -14.25 -6.92
N TYR A 120 -8.44 -13.59 -6.14
CA TYR A 120 -8.45 -12.14 -6.02
C TYR A 120 -8.44 -11.69 -4.57
N VAL A 121 -7.89 -10.49 -4.37
CA VAL A 121 -7.97 -9.74 -3.11
C VAL A 121 -8.77 -8.48 -3.37
N ALA A 122 -9.83 -8.26 -2.59
CA ALA A 122 -10.60 -7.04 -2.59
C ALA A 122 -10.38 -6.33 -1.25
N ILE A 123 -9.60 -5.26 -1.26
CA ILE A 123 -9.46 -4.32 -0.15
C ILE A 123 -10.57 -3.28 -0.30
N ASN A 124 -11.72 -3.53 0.32
CA ASN A 124 -12.88 -2.65 0.23
C ASN A 124 -12.65 -1.36 1.00
N THR A 125 -11.92 -1.43 2.12
CA THR A 125 -11.58 -0.26 2.95
C THR A 125 -10.24 -0.47 3.62
N LEU A 126 -9.36 0.51 3.45
CA LEU A 126 -8.18 0.72 4.27
C LEU A 126 -8.13 2.19 4.64
N ASN A 127 -8.52 2.51 5.88
CA ASN A 127 -8.47 3.87 6.39
C ASN A 127 -7.57 3.93 7.61
N PHE A 128 -6.89 5.06 7.81
CA PHE A 128 -6.19 5.38 9.04
C PHE A 128 -5.98 6.89 9.15
N LYS A 129 -5.55 7.33 10.33
CA LYS A 129 -5.11 8.70 10.57
C LYS A 129 -3.76 8.74 11.27
N ILE A 130 -3.00 9.80 10.97
CA ILE A 130 -1.83 10.22 11.74
C ILE A 130 -2.08 11.68 12.12
N ASP A 131 -2.32 11.96 13.40
CA ASP A 131 -2.76 13.31 13.80
C ASP A 131 -4.07 13.67 13.04
N GLU A 132 -4.20 14.88 12.52
CA GLU A 132 -5.33 15.28 11.67
C GLU A 132 -5.27 14.74 10.23
N ASP A 133 -4.16 14.12 9.82
CA ASP A 133 -3.95 13.62 8.46
C ASP A 133 -4.71 12.31 8.25
N ALA A 134 -5.77 12.35 7.42
CA ALA A 134 -6.60 11.19 7.12
C ALA A 134 -6.25 10.53 5.78
N PHE A 135 -6.29 9.20 5.77
CA PHE A 135 -5.98 8.35 4.63
C PHE A 135 -7.11 7.38 4.40
N LYS A 136 -7.48 7.22 3.13
CA LYS A 136 -8.46 6.25 2.67
C LYS A 136 -7.95 5.59 1.40
N ALA A 137 -8.03 4.28 1.36
CA ALA A 137 -7.65 3.50 0.20
C ALA A 137 -8.61 2.33 -0.02
N SER A 138 -8.68 1.88 -1.25
CA SER A 138 -9.32 0.63 -1.66
C SER A 138 -8.52 0.04 -2.81
N ALA A 139 -8.52 -1.28 -2.97
CA ALA A 139 -7.84 -1.92 -4.08
C ALA A 139 -8.47 -3.25 -4.46
N GLN A 140 -8.32 -3.62 -5.73
CA GLN A 140 -8.57 -4.96 -6.23
C GLN A 140 -7.28 -5.50 -6.84
N LEU A 141 -6.87 -6.68 -6.39
CA LEU A 141 -5.70 -7.41 -6.87
C LEU A 141 -6.17 -8.72 -7.52
N ARG A 142 -5.62 -9.03 -8.69
CA ARG A 142 -5.88 -10.27 -9.44
C ARG A 142 -4.58 -10.83 -9.99
N ASN A 143 -4.61 -12.09 -10.45
CA ASN A 143 -3.46 -12.76 -11.07
C ASN A 143 -2.24 -12.80 -10.12
N LEU A 144 -2.49 -13.11 -8.85
CA LEU A 144 -1.50 -12.99 -7.77
C LEU A 144 -0.28 -13.92 -7.94
N ALA A 145 -0.46 -15.04 -8.65
CA ALA A 145 0.58 -16.02 -8.91
C ALA A 145 1.37 -15.76 -10.22
N SER A 146 0.92 -14.80 -11.03
CA SER A 146 1.53 -14.46 -12.32
C SER A 146 1.87 -12.97 -12.39
N ASN A 147 1.34 -12.24 -13.37
CA ASN A 147 1.50 -10.79 -13.47
C ASN A 147 0.35 -10.08 -12.75
N MET A 148 0.56 -9.76 -11.48
CA MET A 148 -0.46 -9.18 -10.63
C MET A 148 -1.01 -7.88 -11.23
N MET A 149 -2.33 -7.85 -11.39
CA MET A 149 -3.06 -6.65 -11.80
C MET A 149 -3.56 -5.92 -10.56
N VAL A 150 -3.37 -4.60 -10.53
CA VAL A 150 -3.76 -3.71 -9.45
C VAL A 150 -4.73 -2.67 -9.99
N ASN A 151 -5.86 -2.50 -9.30
CA ASN A 151 -6.75 -1.34 -9.46
C ASN A 151 -6.99 -0.74 -8.08
N ALA A 152 -6.52 0.47 -7.84
CA ALA A 152 -6.54 1.10 -6.52
C ALA A 152 -7.10 2.52 -6.56
N ASN A 153 -7.82 2.89 -5.48
CA ASN A 153 -8.19 4.26 -5.19
C ASN A 153 -7.47 4.71 -3.92
N LEU A 154 -6.99 5.96 -3.94
CA LEU A 154 -6.34 6.62 -2.82
C LEU A 154 -6.96 8.01 -2.65
N ASP A 155 -7.34 8.36 -1.42
CA ASP A 155 -7.80 9.68 -1.04
C ASP A 155 -7.22 10.01 0.33
N GLY A 156 -6.25 10.92 0.40
CA GLY A 156 -5.61 11.22 1.66
C GLY A 156 -4.69 12.43 1.66
N THR A 157 -4.38 12.89 2.86
CA THR A 157 -3.38 13.92 3.14
C THR A 157 -2.30 13.30 4.01
N ILE A 158 -1.03 13.66 3.77
CA ILE A 158 0.11 13.22 4.56
C ILE A 158 1.04 14.39 4.82
N ASN A 159 1.30 14.68 6.09
CA ASN A 159 2.46 15.47 6.48
C ASN A 159 3.67 14.55 6.58
N LEU A 160 4.63 14.70 5.68
CA LEU A 160 5.82 13.85 5.61
C LEU A 160 6.68 13.93 6.88
N ALA A 161 6.63 15.05 7.61
CA ALA A 161 7.31 15.22 8.89
C ALA A 161 6.68 14.39 10.03
N ASN A 162 5.52 13.75 9.80
CA ASN A 162 4.89 12.86 10.76
C ASN A 162 5.32 11.39 10.57
N ILE A 163 5.94 11.01 9.45
CA ILE A 163 6.22 9.59 9.15
C ILE A 163 7.24 9.00 10.11
N SER A 164 8.38 9.68 10.32
CA SER A 164 9.38 9.27 11.32
C SER A 164 8.88 9.36 12.77
N LYS A 165 7.73 10.03 13.00
CA LYS A 165 7.10 10.16 14.33
C LYS A 165 6.13 9.04 14.66
N VAL A 166 5.76 8.21 13.69
CA VAL A 166 4.85 7.06 13.88
C VAL A 166 5.48 5.72 13.52
N TYR A 167 6.54 5.74 12.70
CA TYR A 167 7.19 4.54 12.23
C TYR A 167 8.73 4.67 12.30
N PRO A 168 9.45 3.70 12.89
CA PRO A 168 10.89 3.83 13.12
C PRO A 168 11.67 3.49 11.84
N VAL A 169 11.65 4.43 10.90
CA VAL A 169 12.46 4.41 9.68
C VAL A 169 13.70 5.27 9.84
N ASP A 170 14.84 4.70 9.46
CA ASP A 170 16.08 5.45 9.29
C ASP A 170 16.01 6.16 7.94
N LEU A 171 15.57 7.42 7.99
CA LEU A 171 15.53 8.28 6.81
C LEU A 171 16.85 9.04 6.77
N GLN A 172 17.67 8.76 5.76
CA GLN A 172 18.94 9.47 5.54
C GLN A 172 18.77 11.01 5.44
N LYS A 173 17.56 11.48 5.12
CA LYS A 173 17.18 12.90 5.08
C LYS A 173 15.79 13.07 5.69
N GLU A 174 15.62 14.13 6.48
CA GLU A 174 14.30 14.50 6.99
C GLU A 174 13.33 14.77 5.83
N MET A 175 12.16 14.13 5.88
CA MET A 175 11.09 14.40 4.92
C MET A 175 10.22 15.54 5.44
N SER A 176 9.88 16.48 4.57
CA SER A 176 9.08 17.65 4.92
C SER A 176 8.04 17.94 3.85
N GLY A 177 6.99 18.66 4.26
CA GLY A 177 5.90 19.10 3.41
C GLY A 177 4.64 18.23 3.52
N ILE A 178 3.60 18.67 2.82
CA ILE A 178 2.26 18.07 2.86
C ILE A 178 1.93 17.57 1.46
N LEU A 179 1.62 16.28 1.32
CA LEU A 179 1.05 15.74 0.09
C LEU A 179 -0.45 15.50 0.28
N ARG A 180 -1.25 15.87 -0.71
CA ARG A 180 -2.68 15.56 -0.81
C ARG A 180 -2.92 14.85 -2.12
N ALA A 181 -3.47 13.65 -2.06
CA ALA A 181 -3.70 12.82 -3.22
C ALA A 181 -5.15 12.38 -3.25
N LYS A 182 -5.79 12.49 -4.41
CA LYS A 182 -7.04 11.81 -4.74
C LYS A 182 -6.84 11.16 -6.09
N LEU A 183 -6.47 9.88 -6.09
CA LEU A 183 -6.00 9.14 -7.26
C LEU A 183 -6.79 7.86 -7.45
N ASN A 184 -7.07 7.52 -8.71
CA ASN A 184 -7.40 6.18 -9.14
C ASN A 184 -6.26 5.69 -10.05
N THR A 185 -5.75 4.49 -9.81
CA THR A 185 -4.65 3.92 -10.61
C THR A 185 -4.93 2.47 -10.96
N GLN A 186 -4.63 2.10 -12.20
CA GLN A 186 -4.68 0.74 -12.69
C GLN A 186 -3.37 0.40 -13.41
N PHE A 187 -2.73 -0.69 -13.01
CA PHE A 187 -1.50 -1.18 -13.62
C PHE A 187 -1.31 -2.68 -13.39
N ASP A 188 -0.34 -3.26 -14.10
CA ASP A 188 0.18 -4.60 -13.82
C ASP A 188 1.63 -4.51 -13.33
N MET A 189 2.08 -5.45 -12.49
CA MET A 189 3.43 -5.39 -11.89
C MET A 189 4.54 -5.35 -12.93
N ASN A 190 4.43 -6.12 -14.01
CA ASN A 190 5.39 -6.06 -15.12
C ASN A 190 5.48 -4.65 -15.73
N ALA A 191 4.41 -3.85 -15.72
CA ALA A 191 4.46 -2.49 -16.24
C ALA A 191 5.36 -1.56 -15.42
N LEU A 192 5.41 -1.76 -14.10
CA LEU A 192 6.34 -1.05 -13.22
C LEU A 192 7.78 -1.52 -13.43
N GLU A 193 8.00 -2.84 -13.44
CA GLU A 193 9.32 -3.45 -13.54
C GLU A 193 10.01 -3.22 -14.89
N THR A 194 9.23 -3.28 -15.98
CA THR A 194 9.74 -3.12 -17.35
C THR A 194 9.62 -1.68 -17.86
N ASN A 195 9.23 -0.74 -17.01
CA ASN A 195 9.01 0.66 -17.37
C ASN A 195 8.00 0.85 -18.51
N ALA A 196 7.02 -0.05 -18.64
CA ALA A 196 5.97 -0.01 -19.66
C ALA A 196 4.81 0.92 -19.22
N TYR A 197 5.12 2.18 -18.95
CA TYR A 197 4.21 3.16 -18.33
C TYR A 197 2.92 3.43 -19.11
N GLN A 198 2.88 3.12 -20.41
CA GLN A 198 1.66 3.16 -21.21
C GLN A 198 0.57 2.20 -20.71
N ARG A 199 0.94 1.18 -19.92
CA ARG A 199 -0.01 0.26 -19.26
C ARG A 199 -0.43 0.74 -17.86
N ILE A 200 0.14 1.84 -17.38
CA ILE A 200 -0.23 2.46 -16.11
C ILE A 200 -1.24 3.57 -16.40
N ARG A 201 -2.48 3.36 -15.97
CA ARG A 201 -3.56 4.32 -16.11
C ARG A 201 -3.80 4.96 -14.76
N THR A 202 -3.42 6.22 -14.61
CA THR A 202 -3.67 6.98 -13.38
C THR A 202 -4.54 8.19 -13.70
N SER A 203 -5.51 8.46 -12.85
CA SER A 203 -6.36 9.64 -12.93
C SER A 203 -6.53 10.29 -11.56
N GLY A 204 -6.81 11.58 -11.53
CA GLY A 204 -7.05 12.33 -10.30
C GLY A 204 -6.03 13.43 -10.07
N ASN A 205 -5.84 13.85 -8.83
CA ASN A 205 -5.01 15.01 -8.49
C ASN A 205 -4.02 14.70 -7.38
N LEU A 206 -2.84 15.30 -7.50
CA LEU A 206 -1.80 15.34 -6.49
C LEU A 206 -1.42 16.80 -6.25
N VAL A 207 -1.48 17.22 -4.99
CA VAL A 207 -0.98 18.52 -4.55
C VAL A 207 0.12 18.26 -3.53
N ALA A 208 1.24 18.95 -3.70
CA ALA A 208 2.35 18.93 -2.76
C ALA A 208 2.70 20.35 -2.35
N ASP A 209 2.80 20.60 -1.06
CA ASP A 209 3.18 21.89 -0.50
C ASP A 209 4.42 21.77 0.37
N ASN A 210 5.32 22.73 0.24
CA ASN A 210 6.52 22.88 1.07
C ASN A 210 7.40 21.61 1.11
N LEU A 211 7.59 20.94 -0.02
CA LEU A 211 8.50 19.81 -0.12
C LEU A 211 9.95 20.29 -0.25
N ILE A 212 10.86 19.52 0.32
CA ILE A 212 12.29 19.64 0.05
C ILE A 212 12.74 18.39 -0.70
N PHE A 213 13.26 18.57 -1.91
CA PHE A 213 13.81 17.49 -2.73
C PHE A 213 15.31 17.68 -2.90
N SER A 214 16.08 16.63 -2.60
CA SER A 214 17.54 16.64 -2.66
C SER A 214 18.07 15.33 -3.24
N SER A 215 18.74 15.39 -4.39
CA SER A 215 19.45 14.25 -5.00
C SER A 215 20.94 14.55 -5.13
N GLU A 216 21.75 13.51 -5.40
CA GLU A 216 23.19 13.68 -5.68
C GLU A 216 23.46 14.50 -6.94
N ASP A 217 22.52 14.48 -7.90
CA ASP A 217 22.60 15.21 -9.17
C ASP A 217 22.24 16.70 -9.05
N LEU A 218 21.74 17.16 -7.89
CA LEU A 218 21.34 18.54 -7.67
C LEU A 218 22.36 19.27 -6.79
N PRO A 219 22.98 20.36 -7.27
CA PRO A 219 23.98 21.10 -6.50
C PRO A 219 23.39 21.80 -5.28
N ASN A 220 22.10 22.16 -5.32
CA ASN A 220 21.35 22.71 -4.20
C ASN A 220 20.00 21.98 -4.08
N PRO A 221 19.48 21.77 -2.86
CA PRO A 221 18.11 21.30 -2.65
C PRO A 221 17.09 22.14 -3.43
N MET A 222 16.04 21.49 -3.91
CA MET A 222 14.86 22.16 -4.44
C MET A 222 13.82 22.32 -3.33
N HIS A 223 13.51 23.56 -2.98
CA HIS A 223 12.43 23.93 -2.09
C HIS A 223 11.17 24.15 -2.91
N ILE A 224 10.31 23.14 -2.99
CA ILE A 224 9.07 23.17 -3.76
C ILE A 224 7.96 23.71 -2.85
N SER A 225 7.64 25.00 -3.01
CA SER A 225 6.56 25.63 -2.27
C SER A 225 5.19 25.04 -2.63
N THR A 226 4.95 24.78 -3.92
CA THR A 226 3.73 24.13 -4.41
C THR A 226 4.01 23.34 -5.69
N ALA A 227 3.47 22.14 -5.79
CA ALA A 227 3.29 21.40 -7.03
C ALA A 227 1.83 20.90 -7.11
N ASN A 228 1.12 21.24 -8.18
CA ASN A 228 -0.23 20.78 -8.44
C ASN A 228 -0.23 20.02 -9.76
N VAL A 229 -0.57 18.74 -9.69
CA VAL A 229 -0.53 17.81 -10.80
C VAL A 229 -1.89 17.16 -10.98
N THR A 230 -2.42 17.23 -12.19
CA THR A 230 -3.60 16.44 -12.60
C THR A 230 -3.14 15.27 -13.45
N PHE A 231 -3.53 14.07 -13.05
CA PHE A 231 -3.34 12.86 -13.81
C PHE A 231 -4.58 12.60 -14.66
N ASN A 232 -4.35 12.33 -15.94
CA ASN A 232 -5.27 11.64 -16.82
C ASN A 232 -4.54 10.41 -17.38
N PRO A 233 -5.24 9.33 -17.78
CA PRO A 233 -4.58 8.11 -18.25
C PRO A 233 -3.61 8.30 -19.43
N GLU A 234 -3.77 9.37 -20.21
CA GLU A 234 -2.93 9.67 -21.38
C GLU A 234 -1.90 10.77 -21.13
N THR A 235 -2.18 11.67 -20.18
CA THR A 235 -1.41 12.91 -19.98
C THR A 235 -1.32 13.28 -18.51
N VAL A 236 -0.19 13.83 -18.11
CA VAL A 236 0.00 14.39 -16.77
C VAL A 236 0.17 15.90 -16.92
N THR A 237 -0.73 16.67 -16.34
CA THR A 237 -0.70 18.14 -16.40
C THR A 237 -0.09 18.69 -15.14
N LEU A 238 0.97 19.49 -15.29
CA LEU A 238 1.54 20.32 -14.24
C LEU A 238 0.80 21.66 -14.23
N ASN A 239 -0.23 21.75 -13.38
CA ASN A 239 -1.09 22.93 -13.28
C ASN A 239 -0.33 24.13 -12.69
N SER A 240 0.52 23.84 -11.70
CA SER A 240 1.39 24.84 -11.10
C SER A 240 2.59 24.16 -10.45
N PHE A 241 3.77 24.73 -10.64
CA PHE A 241 4.98 24.36 -9.94
C PHE A 241 5.73 25.62 -9.56
N LYS A 242 6.06 25.74 -8.28
CA LYS A 242 6.84 26.85 -7.73
C LYS A 242 7.93 26.29 -6.84
N ALA A 243 9.17 26.46 -7.24
CA ALA A 243 10.31 26.00 -6.48
C ALA A 243 11.43 27.04 -6.43
N GLN A 244 12.29 26.91 -5.44
CA GLN A 244 13.54 27.65 -5.34
C GLN A 244 14.69 26.67 -5.23
N THR A 245 15.79 26.93 -5.94
CA THR A 245 17.04 26.17 -5.83
C THR A 245 18.23 27.11 -5.85
N GLY A 246 19.01 27.12 -4.76
CA GLY A 246 20.02 28.16 -4.54
C GLY A 246 19.37 29.54 -4.50
N THR A 247 19.74 30.42 -5.42
CA THR A 247 19.18 31.78 -5.57
C THR A 247 18.17 31.89 -6.72
N THR A 248 17.83 30.78 -7.37
CA THR A 248 16.98 30.77 -8.57
C THR A 248 15.55 30.38 -8.20
N ASP A 249 14.60 31.22 -8.59
CA ASP A 249 13.18 30.90 -8.53
C ASP A 249 12.74 30.24 -9.84
N LEU A 250 11.91 29.20 -9.72
CA LEU A 250 11.40 28.38 -10.81
C LEU A 250 9.89 28.35 -10.75
N ASN A 251 9.23 28.90 -11.77
CA ASN A 251 7.80 28.72 -11.99
C ASN A 251 7.60 27.91 -13.26
N ALA A 252 6.85 26.82 -13.17
CA ALA A 252 6.57 25.95 -14.31
C ALA A 252 5.10 25.54 -14.39
N THR A 253 4.60 25.43 -15.61
CA THR A 253 3.34 24.76 -15.94
C THR A 253 3.54 23.94 -17.21
N GLY A 254 2.64 23.01 -17.52
CA GLY A 254 2.66 22.31 -18.80
C GLY A 254 2.24 20.86 -18.72
N THR A 255 2.78 20.04 -19.61
CA THR A 255 2.43 18.62 -19.71
C THR A 255 3.68 17.77 -19.51
N LEU A 256 3.58 16.80 -18.62
CA LEU A 256 4.60 15.82 -18.29
C LEU A 256 4.23 14.46 -18.90
N LYS A 257 5.27 13.69 -19.23
CA LYS A 257 5.24 12.31 -19.67
C LYS A 257 6.21 11.51 -18.81
N ASN A 258 5.86 10.27 -18.52
CA ASN A 258 6.64 9.36 -17.68
C ASN A 258 6.89 9.88 -16.25
N LEU A 259 6.00 10.70 -15.69
CA LEU A 259 6.18 11.21 -14.31
C LEU A 259 6.28 10.06 -13.30
N ILE A 260 5.39 9.07 -13.37
CA ILE A 260 5.40 7.91 -12.47
C ILE A 260 6.72 7.14 -12.61
N GLY A 261 7.18 6.95 -13.84
CA GLY A 261 8.45 6.29 -14.12
C GLY A 261 9.65 7.02 -13.55
N PHE A 262 9.68 8.35 -13.70
CA PHE A 262 10.73 9.19 -13.13
C PHE A 262 10.75 9.16 -11.60
N LEU A 263 9.60 9.04 -10.94
CA LEU A 263 9.50 9.01 -9.49
C LEU A 263 9.83 7.64 -8.88
N LEU A 264 9.51 6.54 -9.58
CA LEU A 264 9.60 5.18 -9.04
C LEU A 264 10.74 4.35 -9.63
N SER A 265 11.36 4.79 -10.72
CA SER A 265 12.51 4.13 -11.33
C SER A 265 13.48 5.13 -11.97
N SER A 266 14.44 4.64 -12.75
CA SER A 266 15.46 5.46 -13.42
C SER A 266 15.02 6.04 -14.77
N ALA A 267 13.71 6.05 -15.06
CA ALA A 267 13.22 6.60 -16.32
C ALA A 267 13.35 8.13 -16.39
N LYS A 268 13.57 8.65 -17.60
CA LYS A 268 13.68 10.10 -17.82
C LYS A 268 12.30 10.74 -17.80
N LEU A 269 12.16 11.81 -17.01
CA LEU A 269 11.03 12.73 -17.12
C LEU A 269 11.07 13.42 -18.48
N GLN A 270 9.94 13.46 -19.17
CA GLN A 270 9.78 14.17 -20.43
C GLN A 270 8.60 15.11 -20.32
N GLY A 271 8.55 16.17 -21.12
CA GLY A 271 7.42 17.08 -21.10
C GLY A 271 7.63 18.34 -21.91
N THR A 272 6.56 19.10 -22.04
CA THR A 272 6.58 20.45 -22.58
C THR A 272 6.20 21.39 -21.44
N LEU A 273 7.14 22.24 -21.05
CA LEU A 273 6.99 23.15 -19.92
C LEU A 273 7.02 24.59 -20.40
N ASN A 274 6.11 25.40 -19.85
CA ASN A 274 6.20 26.85 -19.88
C ASN A 274 6.92 27.28 -18.60
N LEU A 275 8.12 27.81 -18.77
CA LEU A 275 8.99 28.23 -17.68
C LEU A 275 8.96 29.75 -17.55
N ALA A 276 8.80 30.22 -16.33
CA ALA A 276 9.05 31.60 -15.94
C ALA A 276 10.03 31.59 -14.77
N SER A 277 11.20 32.17 -15.00
CA SER A 277 12.22 32.46 -13.98
C SER A 277 12.11 33.90 -13.55
#